data_AF-A0A7J3ZRL4-F1
#
_entry.id   AF-A0A7J3ZRL4-F1
#
_cell.length_a   1.000
_cell.length_b   1.000
_cell.length_c   1.000
_cell.angle_alpha   90.00
_cell.angle_beta   90.00
_cell.angle_gamma   90.00
#
_symmetry.space_group_name_H-M   'P 1'
#
loop_
_entity.id
_entity.type
_entity.pdbx_description
1 polymer ?
#
loop_
_entity_poly.entity_id
_entity_poly.type
_entity_poly.pdbx_seq_one_letter_code
_entity_poly.pdbx_strand_id
1 'polypeptide(L)'
;MFDRDLGTLFFRDFRGYGNLLDDAEWLLERTPQRSWGFMIRPITDGKRYILWVGEYSPHINQIVREEIISDRRASVISRILFSYADRKISERSVSKKITIENCKRILLESKIIRDFKYYICPRERFYKGCTHIKEIHRAIMERYNPGTKIRYSALAEMISEIKPCNDVIICPLLSSSNPFERIIILNEALKRCRLGEIKIIDQNMMEIISY
;
A
#
# COMPACT_ATOMS: atom_id res chain seq x y z
N MET A 1 -9.13 7.85 5.44
CA MET A 1 -9.72 6.63 4.87
C MET A 1 -8.68 5.95 4.00
N PHE A 2 -8.55 4.64 4.13
CA PHE A 2 -7.72 3.77 3.31
C PHE A 2 -8.64 2.78 2.63
N ASP A 3 -8.84 2.98 1.33
CA ASP A 3 -9.63 2.11 0.48
C ASP A 3 -8.71 1.13 -0.26
N ARG A 4 -9.11 -0.14 -0.37
CA ARG A 4 -8.28 -1.17 -1.02
C ARG A 4 -8.08 -0.94 -2.52
N ASP A 5 -9.01 -0.25 -3.17
CA ASP A 5 -8.98 0.02 -4.62
C ASP A 5 -8.58 1.47 -4.93
N LEU A 6 -9.14 2.43 -4.19
CA LEU A 6 -8.97 3.86 -4.43
C LEU A 6 -7.77 4.48 -3.68
N GLY A 7 -7.19 3.75 -2.73
CA GLY A 7 -6.05 4.21 -1.95
C GLY A 7 -6.44 5.15 -0.79
N THR A 8 -5.56 6.10 -0.47
CA THR A 8 -5.73 6.94 0.73
C THR A 8 -6.49 8.24 0.42
N LEU A 9 -7.54 8.51 1.19
CA LEU A 9 -8.38 9.71 1.12
C LEU A 9 -8.42 10.40 2.49
N PHE A 10 -8.24 11.71 2.52
CA PHE A 10 -8.25 12.51 3.75
C PHE A 10 -9.44 13.46 3.77
N PHE A 11 -10.17 13.46 4.88
CA PHE A 11 -11.35 14.29 5.08
C PHE A 11 -11.06 15.25 6.24
N ARG A 12 -11.33 16.53 6.04
CA ARG A 12 -11.11 17.58 7.06
C ARG A 12 -12.30 17.69 8.01
N ASP A 13 -13.50 17.60 7.45
CA ASP A 13 -14.74 17.81 8.16
C ASP A 13 -15.50 16.48 8.21
N PHE A 14 -15.41 15.80 9.34
CA PHE A 14 -16.49 14.92 9.79
C PHE A 14 -17.51 15.83 10.47
N ARG A 15 -18.79 15.74 10.10
CA ARG A 15 -19.83 16.47 10.84
C ARG A 15 -19.69 16.09 12.32
N GLY A 16 -19.97 17.01 13.23
CA GLY A 16 -19.80 16.76 14.66
C GLY A 16 -20.97 15.95 15.23
N TYR A 17 -21.39 14.82 14.64
CA TYR A 17 -22.28 13.95 15.38
C TYR A 17 -21.52 13.45 16.61
N GLY A 18 -22.20 13.36 17.75
CA GLY A 18 -21.58 12.91 19.01
C GLY A 18 -21.09 11.46 18.97
N ASN A 19 -21.36 10.74 17.88
CA ASN A 19 -21.07 9.33 17.66
C ASN A 19 -20.11 9.13 16.48
N LEU A 20 -19.01 8.43 16.72
CA LEU A 20 -17.97 8.16 15.73
C LEU A 20 -18.47 7.26 14.60
N LEU A 21 -19.38 6.34 14.89
CA LEU A 21 -19.97 5.41 13.93
C LEU A 21 -20.87 6.17 12.95
N ASP A 22 -21.86 6.92 13.46
CA ASP A 22 -22.81 7.68 12.63
C ASP A 22 -22.08 8.63 11.66
N ASP A 23 -21.01 9.30 12.14
CA ASP A 23 -20.16 10.15 11.31
C ASP A 23 -19.44 9.38 10.19
N ALA A 24 -18.95 8.19 10.52
CA ALA A 24 -18.24 7.35 9.57
C ALA A 24 -19.21 6.82 8.51
N GLU A 25 -20.37 6.30 8.92
CA GLU A 25 -21.40 5.77 8.02
C GLU A 25 -21.98 6.87 7.12
N TRP A 26 -22.22 8.06 7.67
CA TRP A 26 -22.61 9.24 6.89
C TRP A 26 -21.60 9.58 5.79
N LEU A 27 -20.29 9.40 6.05
CA LEU A 27 -19.26 9.57 5.03
C LEU A 27 -19.29 8.44 3.99
N LEU A 28 -19.48 7.19 4.43
CA LEU A 28 -19.54 6.03 3.53
C LEU A 28 -20.72 6.13 2.55
N GLU A 29 -21.87 6.65 2.99
CA GLU A 29 -23.02 6.93 2.10
C GLU A 29 -22.68 7.87 0.93
N ARG A 30 -21.73 8.79 1.14
CA ARG A 30 -21.36 9.86 0.19
C ARG A 30 -20.07 9.59 -0.57
N THR A 31 -19.36 8.53 -0.18
CA THR A 31 -18.11 8.13 -0.80
C THR A 31 -18.32 6.72 -1.32
N PRO A 32 -18.51 6.51 -2.64
CA PRO A 32 -18.83 5.21 -3.20
C PRO A 32 -17.78 4.16 -2.80
N GLN A 33 -18.13 3.27 -1.87
CA GLN A 33 -17.26 2.19 -1.43
C GLN A 33 -17.46 0.99 -2.33
N ARG A 34 -16.52 0.81 -3.26
CA ARG A 34 -16.48 -0.38 -4.14
C ARG A 34 -15.66 -1.51 -3.54
N SER A 35 -14.94 -1.25 -2.46
CA SER A 35 -13.98 -2.16 -1.87
C SER A 35 -14.01 -2.12 -0.34
N TRP A 36 -13.29 -3.05 0.28
CA TRP A 36 -13.04 -3.03 1.72
C TRP A 36 -12.07 -1.90 2.06
N GLY A 37 -12.10 -1.42 3.29
CA GLY A 37 -11.12 -0.45 3.74
C GLY A 37 -11.27 -0.10 5.20
N PHE A 38 -10.54 0.93 5.64
CA PHE A 38 -10.70 1.43 7.00
C PHE A 38 -10.57 2.95 7.08
N MET A 39 -11.10 3.51 8.15
CA MET A 39 -11.04 4.92 8.48
C MET A 39 -10.23 5.09 9.74
N ILE A 40 -9.35 6.09 9.78
CA ILE A 40 -8.67 6.51 11.00
C ILE A 40 -9.24 7.87 11.36
N ARG A 41 -9.66 8.03 12.61
CA ARG A 41 -10.11 9.31 13.16
C ARG A 41 -9.32 9.65 14.42
N PRO A 42 -8.76 10.86 14.52
CA PRO A 42 -8.21 11.33 15.77
C PRO A 42 -9.34 11.71 16.72
N ILE A 43 -9.26 11.27 17.97
CA ILE A 43 -10.17 11.67 19.05
C ILE A 43 -9.36 12.09 20.27
N THR A 44 -10.00 12.82 21.18
CA THR A 44 -9.40 13.21 22.47
C THR A 44 -10.37 12.88 23.59
N ASP A 45 -9.86 12.31 24.68
CA ASP A 45 -10.60 12.14 25.94
C ASP A 45 -10.42 13.34 26.89
N GLY A 46 -9.87 14.45 26.37
CA GLY A 46 -9.52 15.65 27.12
C GLY A 46 -8.11 15.64 27.71
N LYS A 47 -7.46 14.46 27.82
CA LYS A 47 -6.11 14.32 28.37
C LYS A 47 -5.12 13.68 27.39
N ARG A 48 -5.61 12.83 26.50
CA ARG A 48 -4.81 11.98 25.62
C ARG A 48 -5.29 12.08 24.18
N TYR A 49 -4.32 12.00 23.27
CA TYR A 49 -4.55 11.85 21.85
C TYR A 49 -4.75 10.37 21.51
N ILE A 50 -5.95 10.03 21.07
CA ILE A 50 -6.38 8.66 20.78
C ILE A 50 -6.69 8.56 19.28
N LEU A 51 -6.66 7.33 18.75
CA LEU A 51 -7.16 7.00 17.43
C LEU A 51 -8.33 6.05 17.53
N TRP A 52 -9.39 6.36 16.81
CA TRP A 52 -10.42 5.39 16.45
C TRP A 52 -10.14 4.88 15.04
N VAL A 53 -10.29 3.56 14.86
CA VAL A 53 -10.12 2.89 13.57
C VAL A 53 -11.38 2.07 13.29
N GLY A 54 -12.09 2.39 12.21
CA GLY A 54 -13.27 1.65 11.77
C GLY A 54 -13.02 0.98 10.43
N GLU A 55 -13.19 -0.34 10.35
CA GLU A 55 -13.19 -1.06 9.08
C GLU A 55 -14.57 -1.04 8.45
N TYR A 56 -14.63 -0.84 7.14
CA TYR A 56 -15.86 -0.91 6.36
C TYR A 56 -15.75 -1.99 5.29
N SER A 57 -16.91 -2.49 4.87
CA SER A 57 -17.05 -3.47 3.80
C SER A 57 -17.69 -2.84 2.55
N PRO A 58 -17.50 -3.45 1.36
CA PRO A 58 -18.10 -2.96 0.12
C PRO A 58 -19.63 -2.96 0.23
N HIS A 59 -20.27 -1.94 -0.34
CA HIS A 59 -21.73 -1.85 -0.52
C HIS A 59 -22.61 -1.83 0.75
N ILE A 60 -22.04 -1.92 1.95
CA ILE A 60 -22.82 -1.98 3.20
C ILE A 60 -22.90 -0.60 3.89
N ASN A 61 -22.14 0.41 3.46
CA ASN A 61 -22.11 1.77 4.04
C ASN A 61 -22.00 1.83 5.58
N GLN A 62 -21.52 0.75 6.21
CA GLN A 62 -21.45 0.60 7.66
C GLN A 62 -20.05 0.20 8.11
N ILE A 63 -19.76 0.50 9.38
CA ILE A 63 -18.56 0.02 10.05
C ILE A 63 -18.80 -1.41 10.55
N VAL A 64 -18.00 -2.35 10.08
CA VAL A 64 -18.14 -3.77 10.41
C VAL A 64 -17.28 -4.20 11.60
N ARG A 65 -16.19 -3.47 11.86
CA ARG A 65 -15.30 -3.67 13.01
C ARG A 65 -14.72 -2.33 13.44
N GLU A 66 -14.52 -2.14 14.73
CA GLU A 66 -13.87 -0.94 15.26
C GLU A 66 -12.82 -1.25 16.32
N GLU A 67 -11.83 -0.38 16.42
CA GLU A 67 -10.73 -0.43 17.38
C GLU A 67 -10.45 0.98 17.91
N ILE A 68 -10.18 1.09 19.22
CA ILE A 68 -9.72 2.33 19.86
C ILE A 68 -8.28 2.11 20.34
N ILE A 69 -7.37 2.99 19.92
CA ILE A 69 -5.93 2.87 20.18
C ILE A 69 -5.46 4.13 20.89
N SER A 70 -5.03 3.98 22.14
CA SER A 70 -4.64 5.11 23.01
C SER A 70 -3.17 5.09 23.41
N ASP A 71 -2.33 4.28 22.76
CA ASP A 71 -0.91 4.21 23.08
C ASP A 71 -0.12 5.46 22.62
N ARG A 72 1.11 5.60 23.12
CA ARG A 72 1.99 6.75 22.81
C ARG A 72 2.31 6.88 21.31
N ARG A 73 2.34 5.77 20.57
CA ARG A 73 2.63 5.76 19.12
C ARG A 73 1.40 6.21 18.33
N ALA A 74 0.20 5.78 18.72
CA ALA A 74 -1.06 6.25 18.18
C ALA A 74 -1.24 7.76 18.37
N SER A 75 -0.79 8.31 19.51
CA SER A 75 -0.79 9.76 19.73
C SER A 75 0.03 10.54 18.69
N VAL A 76 1.09 9.96 18.09
CA VAL A 76 1.88 10.63 17.04
C VAL A 76 1.04 10.84 15.78
N ILE A 77 0.34 9.80 15.33
CA ILE A 77 -0.55 9.88 14.17
C ILE A 77 -1.75 10.78 14.48
N SER A 78 -2.34 10.64 15.67
CA SER A 78 -3.48 11.47 16.10
C SER A 78 -3.14 12.97 16.05
N ARG A 79 -1.97 13.38 16.56
CA ARG A 79 -1.52 14.79 16.49
C ARG A 79 -1.32 15.31 15.07
N ILE A 80 -0.84 14.46 14.15
CA ILE A 80 -0.72 14.81 12.72
C ILE A 80 -2.12 15.06 12.15
N LEU A 81 -3.08 14.18 12.42
CA LEU A 81 -4.45 14.30 11.90
C LEU A 81 -5.19 15.50 12.51
N PHE A 82 -5.02 15.79 13.81
CA PHE A 82 -5.52 17.04 14.41
C PHE A 82 -4.90 18.28 13.76
N SER A 83 -3.59 18.26 13.49
CA SER A 83 -2.94 19.39 12.79
C SER A 83 -3.49 19.60 11.38
N TYR A 84 -3.90 18.52 10.70
CA TYR A 84 -4.55 18.61 9.40
C TYR A 84 -5.97 19.16 9.49
N ALA A 85 -6.77 18.68 10.45
CA ALA A 85 -8.11 19.18 10.72
C ALA A 85 -8.07 20.70 11.04
N ASP A 86 -7.11 21.12 11.86
CA ASP A 86 -6.86 22.53 12.20
C ASP A 86 -6.26 23.37 11.04
N ARG A 87 -6.10 22.81 9.84
CA ARG A 87 -5.51 23.46 8.66
C ARG A 87 -4.05 23.93 8.86
N LYS A 88 -3.34 23.43 9.88
CA LYS A 88 -1.93 23.75 10.15
C LYS A 88 -0.98 23.07 9.18
N ILE A 89 -1.38 21.95 8.59
CA ILE A 89 -0.61 21.23 7.57
C ILE A 89 -1.47 20.90 6.35
N SER A 90 -0.84 20.83 5.18
CA SER A 90 -1.52 20.47 3.93
C SER A 90 -1.78 18.97 3.81
N GLU A 91 -2.75 18.60 3.00
CA GLU A 91 -3.05 17.20 2.69
C GLU A 91 -1.82 16.47 2.12
N ARG A 92 -1.07 17.12 1.21
CA ARG A 92 0.19 16.57 0.69
C ARG A 92 1.20 16.23 1.79
N SER A 93 1.23 17.02 2.88
CA SER A 93 2.08 16.74 4.05
C SER A 93 1.57 15.53 4.82
N VAL A 94 0.26 15.40 4.99
CA VAL A 94 -0.37 14.24 5.64
C VAL A 94 -0.15 12.97 4.81
N SER A 95 -0.43 12.97 3.51
CA SER A 95 -0.28 11.80 2.63
C SER A 95 1.14 11.24 2.62
N LYS A 96 2.16 12.09 2.81
CA LYS A 96 3.56 11.64 2.95
C LYS A 96 3.86 10.97 4.29
N LYS A 97 3.15 11.36 5.36
CA LYS A 97 3.39 10.87 6.73
C LYS A 97 2.49 9.68 7.06
N ILE A 98 1.23 9.72 6.64
CA ILE A 98 0.19 8.74 6.91
C ILE A 98 0.03 7.83 5.69
N THR A 99 0.98 6.91 5.52
CA THR A 99 0.92 5.82 4.56
C THR A 99 0.57 4.51 5.26
N ILE A 100 0.10 3.50 4.54
CA ILE A 100 -0.23 2.22 5.14
C ILE A 100 1.00 1.57 5.81
N GLU A 101 2.19 1.69 5.20
CA GLU A 101 3.43 1.13 5.74
C GLU A 101 3.80 1.81 7.06
N ASN A 102 3.67 3.13 7.12
CA ASN A 102 3.90 3.87 8.36
C ASN A 102 2.86 3.51 9.43
N CYS A 103 1.59 3.40 9.06
CA CYS A 103 0.53 2.99 9.97
C CYS A 103 0.78 1.56 10.50
N LYS A 104 1.08 0.58 9.65
CA LYS A 104 1.40 -0.81 10.06
C LYS A 104 2.63 -0.90 10.97
N ARG A 105 3.60 0.01 10.80
CA ARG A 105 4.81 0.10 11.63
C ARG A 105 4.56 0.76 12.98
N ILE A 106 3.71 1.78 13.03
CA ILE A 106 3.45 2.59 14.22
C ILE A 106 2.36 1.96 15.09
N LEU A 107 1.26 1.52 14.48
CA LEU A 107 0.04 1.03 15.12
C LEU A 107 0.06 -0.50 15.20
N LEU A 108 0.93 -1.03 16.06
CA LEU A 108 1.13 -2.47 16.18
C LEU A 108 -0.07 -3.20 16.82
N GLU A 109 -0.84 -2.52 17.65
CA GLU A 109 -2.00 -3.08 18.37
C GLU A 109 -3.26 -3.19 17.49
N SER A 110 -3.29 -2.56 16.31
CA SER A 110 -4.47 -2.53 15.44
C SER A 110 -4.51 -3.72 14.49
N LYS A 111 -5.41 -4.69 14.71
CA LYS A 111 -5.55 -5.82 13.78
C LYS A 111 -6.10 -5.35 12.44
N ILE A 112 -7.06 -4.42 12.44
CA ILE A 112 -7.63 -3.83 11.21
C ILE A 112 -6.52 -3.30 10.28
N ILE A 113 -5.57 -2.53 10.83
CA ILE A 113 -4.48 -1.93 10.03
C ILE A 113 -3.43 -2.97 9.66
N ARG A 114 -3.08 -3.89 10.56
CA ARG A 114 -2.06 -4.91 10.32
C ARG A 114 -2.47 -5.88 9.22
N ASP A 115 -3.74 -6.27 9.21
CA ASP A 115 -4.30 -7.23 8.26
C ASP A 115 -4.70 -6.58 6.93
N PHE A 116 -4.70 -5.25 6.84
CA PHE A 116 -5.05 -4.56 5.60
C PHE A 116 -4.10 -4.93 4.45
N LYS A 117 -4.69 -5.25 3.29
CA LYS A 117 -3.98 -5.51 2.04
C LYS A 117 -4.66 -4.72 0.94
N TYR A 118 -3.89 -4.10 0.05
CA TYR A 118 -4.49 -3.53 -1.17
C TYR A 118 -5.05 -4.67 -2.03
N TYR A 119 -6.15 -4.41 -2.74
CA TYR A 119 -6.66 -5.40 -3.68
C TYR A 119 -5.66 -5.59 -4.83
N ILE A 120 -5.28 -4.49 -5.49
CA ILE A 120 -4.17 -4.44 -6.47
C ILE A 120 -3.08 -3.52 -5.93
N CYS A 121 -1.81 -3.89 -6.09
CA CYS A 121 -0.69 -3.02 -5.67
C CYS A 121 -0.76 -1.64 -6.35
N PRO A 122 -0.81 -0.52 -5.60
CA PRO A 122 -0.81 0.81 -6.20
C PRO A 122 0.44 1.04 -7.06
N ARG A 123 0.29 1.63 -8.27
CA ARG A 123 1.42 1.85 -9.20
C ARG A 123 2.58 2.60 -8.55
N GLU A 124 2.27 3.67 -7.80
CA GLU A 124 3.26 4.46 -7.06
C GLU A 124 4.10 3.59 -6.11
N ARG A 125 3.46 2.65 -5.40
CA ARG A 125 4.13 1.71 -4.51
C ARG A 125 4.93 0.68 -5.29
N PHE A 126 4.34 0.10 -6.33
CA PHE A 126 4.95 -0.94 -7.16
C PHE A 126 6.24 -0.44 -7.84
N TYR A 127 6.21 0.74 -8.45
CA TYR A 127 7.32 1.27 -9.26
C TYR A 127 8.37 2.07 -8.48
N LYS A 128 8.10 2.54 -7.25
CA LYS A 128 9.07 3.39 -6.50
C LYS A 128 9.71 2.72 -5.30
N GLY A 129 9.10 1.70 -4.72
CA GLY A 129 9.53 1.20 -3.42
C GLY A 129 9.14 -0.23 -3.10
N CYS A 130 8.70 -1.00 -4.10
CA CYS A 130 8.28 -2.37 -3.87
C CYS A 130 9.46 -3.24 -3.44
N THR A 131 9.43 -3.74 -2.20
CA THR A 131 10.45 -4.66 -1.68
C THR A 131 10.50 -5.96 -2.49
N HIS A 132 9.35 -6.43 -2.97
CA HIS A 132 9.27 -7.63 -3.81
C HIS A 132 10.09 -7.49 -5.11
N ILE A 133 10.06 -6.32 -5.77
CA ILE A 133 10.89 -6.05 -6.96
C ILE A 133 12.38 -6.06 -6.62
N LYS A 134 12.76 -5.51 -5.46
CA LYS A 134 14.16 -5.54 -4.98
C LYS A 134 14.63 -6.95 -4.67
N GLU A 135 13.76 -7.79 -4.10
CA GLU A 135 14.06 -9.20 -3.81
C GLU A 135 14.25 -10.01 -5.09
N ILE A 136 13.39 -9.79 -6.10
CA ILE A 136 13.54 -10.39 -7.44
C ILE A 136 14.87 -9.97 -8.06
N HIS A 137 15.18 -8.67 -8.08
CA HIS A 137 16.45 -8.17 -8.61
C HIS A 137 17.64 -8.81 -7.89
N ARG A 138 17.62 -8.87 -6.56
CA ARG A 138 18.69 -9.51 -5.78
C ARG A 138 18.84 -11.00 -6.15
N ALA A 139 17.75 -11.77 -6.19
CA ALA A 139 17.78 -13.19 -6.52
C ALA A 139 18.32 -13.45 -7.94
N ILE A 140 17.99 -12.57 -8.88
CA ILE A 140 18.56 -12.58 -10.23
C ILE A 140 20.07 -12.37 -10.17
N MET A 141 20.55 -11.32 -9.49
CA MET A 141 21.97 -10.97 -9.44
C MET A 141 22.81 -11.99 -8.66
N GLU A 142 22.22 -12.69 -7.69
CA GLU A 142 22.86 -13.81 -6.99
C GLU A 142 23.05 -15.03 -7.90
N ARG A 143 22.16 -15.24 -8.87
CA ARG A 143 22.20 -16.39 -9.79
C ARG A 143 22.95 -16.09 -11.09
N TYR A 144 22.95 -14.83 -11.53
CA TYR A 144 23.51 -14.40 -12.80
C TYR A 144 24.41 -13.17 -12.61
N ASN A 145 25.65 -13.27 -13.07
CA ASN A 145 26.56 -12.12 -13.09
C ASN A 145 26.03 -11.03 -14.05
N PRO A 146 26.32 -9.74 -13.78
CA PRO A 146 26.04 -8.68 -14.74
C PRO A 146 26.59 -9.03 -16.13
N GLY A 147 25.81 -8.79 -17.18
CA GLY A 147 26.22 -9.11 -18.55
C GLY A 147 26.00 -10.56 -18.99
N THR A 148 25.51 -11.43 -18.09
CA THR A 148 25.18 -12.82 -18.45
C THR A 148 23.94 -12.84 -19.33
N LYS A 149 24.00 -13.62 -20.42
CA LYS A 149 22.83 -13.90 -21.25
C LYS A 149 21.95 -14.95 -20.59
N ILE A 150 20.69 -14.62 -20.35
CA ILE A 150 19.69 -15.42 -19.65
C ILE A 150 18.56 -15.76 -20.63
N ARG A 151 18.07 -17.00 -20.58
CA ARG A 151 16.89 -17.40 -21.36
C ARG A 151 15.61 -16.78 -20.76
N TYR A 152 14.68 -16.37 -21.61
CA TYR A 152 13.37 -15.86 -21.14
C TYR A 152 12.65 -16.82 -20.19
N SER A 153 12.63 -18.10 -20.53
CA SER A 153 11.96 -19.12 -19.72
C SER A 153 12.54 -19.21 -18.31
N ALA A 154 13.86 -19.14 -18.17
CA ALA A 154 14.54 -19.25 -16.88
C ALA A 154 14.20 -18.08 -15.95
N LEU A 155 14.10 -16.85 -16.47
CA LEU A 155 13.67 -15.71 -15.67
C LEU A 155 12.18 -15.78 -15.34
N ALA A 156 11.34 -16.21 -16.28
CA ALA A 156 9.92 -16.34 -16.05
C ALA A 156 9.60 -17.38 -14.95
N GLU A 157 10.33 -18.50 -14.94
CA GLU A 157 10.28 -19.49 -13.87
C GLU A 157 10.68 -18.87 -12.53
N MET A 158 11.82 -18.17 -12.47
CA MET A 158 12.27 -17.48 -11.26
C MET A 158 11.24 -16.48 -10.72
N ILE A 159 10.63 -15.65 -11.59
CA ILE A 159 9.57 -14.71 -11.18
C ILE A 159 8.38 -15.46 -10.56
N SER A 160 8.06 -16.64 -11.10
CA SER A 160 6.91 -17.44 -10.65
C SER A 160 7.16 -18.19 -9.34
N GLU A 161 8.43 -18.48 -9.02
CA GLU A 161 8.83 -19.14 -7.77
C GLU A 161 8.87 -18.18 -6.57
N ILE A 162 8.95 -16.86 -6.82
CA ILE A 162 9.08 -15.88 -5.74
C ILE A 162 7.72 -15.63 -5.08
N LYS A 163 7.73 -15.68 -3.75
CA LYS A 163 6.53 -15.50 -2.93
C LYS A 163 5.93 -14.10 -3.11
N PRO A 164 4.61 -13.97 -3.34
CA PRO A 164 3.96 -12.66 -3.46
C PRO A 164 4.10 -11.82 -2.19
N CYS A 165 4.10 -10.49 -2.38
CA CYS A 165 4.05 -9.54 -1.27
C CYS A 165 2.77 -9.73 -0.42
N ASN A 166 2.94 -9.87 0.90
CA ASN A 166 1.83 -10.07 1.83
C ASN A 166 0.89 -8.86 1.98
N ASP A 167 1.27 -7.69 1.47
CA ASP A 167 0.48 -6.45 1.60
C ASP A 167 -0.50 -6.22 0.43
N VAL A 168 -0.58 -7.15 -0.52
CA VAL A 168 -1.49 -7.06 -1.66
C VAL A 168 -2.17 -8.40 -1.93
N ILE A 169 -3.40 -8.37 -2.44
CA ILE A 169 -4.12 -9.57 -2.88
C ILE A 169 -3.65 -9.94 -4.30
N ILE A 170 -3.57 -8.95 -5.18
CA ILE A 170 -3.15 -9.10 -6.57
C ILE A 170 -1.86 -8.28 -6.78
N CYS A 171 -0.77 -8.98 -7.11
CA CYS A 171 0.49 -8.36 -7.50
C CYS A 171 0.49 -8.10 -9.01
N PRO A 172 0.68 -6.84 -9.49
CA PRO A 172 0.71 -6.52 -10.91
C PRO A 172 1.70 -7.37 -11.73
N LEU A 173 2.82 -7.74 -11.13
CA LEU A 173 3.82 -8.61 -11.76
C LEU A 173 3.30 -10.02 -12.04
N LEU A 174 2.41 -10.54 -11.18
CA LEU A 174 1.90 -11.90 -11.25
C LEU A 174 0.49 -11.97 -11.87
N SER A 175 -0.12 -10.82 -12.15
CA SER A 175 -1.47 -10.72 -12.73
C SER A 175 -1.57 -11.23 -14.16
N SER A 176 -0.49 -11.11 -14.96
CA SER A 176 -0.51 -11.63 -16.33
C SER A 176 -0.23 -13.12 -16.35
N SER A 177 -0.97 -13.88 -17.16
CA SER A 177 -0.67 -15.28 -17.47
C SER A 177 0.44 -15.43 -18.52
N ASN A 178 0.82 -14.34 -19.20
CA ASN A 178 1.85 -14.33 -20.24
C ASN A 178 3.24 -14.06 -19.63
N PRO A 179 4.19 -15.01 -19.72
CA PRO A 179 5.55 -14.84 -19.21
C PRO A 179 6.29 -13.61 -19.75
N PHE A 180 6.10 -13.29 -21.03
CA PHE A 180 6.77 -12.17 -21.68
C PHE A 180 6.25 -10.83 -21.13
N GLU A 181 4.95 -10.73 -20.89
CA GLU A 181 4.36 -9.55 -20.27
C GLU A 181 4.86 -9.34 -18.84
N ARG A 182 5.02 -10.43 -18.06
CA ARG A 182 5.65 -10.34 -16.72
C ARG A 182 7.06 -9.76 -16.78
N ILE A 183 7.85 -10.17 -17.77
CA ILE A 183 9.22 -9.67 -17.97
C ILE A 183 9.19 -8.18 -18.36
N ILE A 184 8.26 -7.75 -19.21
CA ILE A 184 8.09 -6.32 -19.54
C ILE A 184 7.72 -5.52 -18.27
N ILE A 185 6.75 -6.00 -17.49
CA ILE A 185 6.33 -5.35 -16.24
C ILE A 185 7.50 -5.27 -15.26
N LEU A 186 8.29 -6.34 -15.13
CA LEU A 186 9.50 -6.36 -14.31
C LEU A 186 10.52 -5.34 -14.80
N ASN A 187 10.79 -5.29 -16.11
CA ASN A 187 11.74 -4.33 -16.69
C ASN A 187 11.36 -2.88 -16.35
N GLU A 188 10.09 -2.53 -16.55
CA GLU A 188 9.57 -1.21 -16.19
C GLU A 188 9.71 -0.95 -14.67
N ALA A 189 9.49 -1.96 -13.83
CA ALA A 189 9.68 -1.85 -12.40
C ALA A 189 11.15 -1.64 -11.99
N LEU A 190 12.08 -2.37 -12.60
CA LEU A 190 13.52 -2.24 -12.36
C LEU A 190 14.04 -0.86 -12.74
N LYS A 191 13.63 -0.36 -13.93
CA LYS A 191 14.00 0.98 -14.42
C LYS A 191 13.51 2.07 -13.47
N ARG A 192 12.24 2.00 -13.05
CA ARG A 192 11.63 2.99 -12.14
C ARG A 192 12.22 2.95 -10.74
N CYS A 193 12.62 1.76 -10.27
CA CYS A 193 13.33 1.60 -9.00
C CYS A 193 14.82 1.95 -9.08
N ARG A 194 15.35 2.29 -10.27
CA ARG A 194 16.79 2.50 -10.53
C ARG A 194 17.66 1.32 -10.11
N LEU A 195 17.17 0.10 -10.33
CA LEU A 195 17.92 -1.14 -10.05
C LEU A 195 18.64 -1.68 -11.29
N GLY A 196 18.14 -1.35 -12.47
CA GLY A 196 18.67 -1.82 -13.73
C GLY A 196 17.61 -1.88 -14.83
N GLU A 197 17.95 -2.59 -15.90
CA GLU A 197 17.07 -2.88 -17.02
C GLU A 197 17.30 -4.30 -17.56
N ILE A 198 16.26 -4.83 -18.20
CA ILE A 198 16.31 -6.07 -18.97
C ILE A 198 16.42 -5.68 -20.44
N LYS A 199 17.53 -6.05 -21.06
CA LYS A 199 17.81 -5.84 -22.48
C LYS A 199 17.57 -7.13 -23.25
N ILE A 200 16.69 -7.07 -24.24
CA ILE A 200 16.45 -8.16 -25.18
C ILE A 200 17.61 -8.21 -26.17
N ILE A 201 18.28 -9.36 -26.30
CA ILE A 201 19.38 -9.55 -27.24
C ILE A 201 18.86 -10.20 -28.52
N ASP A 202 18.12 -11.30 -28.40
CA ASP A 202 17.53 -12.05 -29.50
C ASP A 202 16.18 -12.68 -29.09
N GLN A 203 15.61 -13.53 -29.94
CA GLN A 203 14.29 -14.13 -29.73
C GLN A 203 14.17 -14.98 -28.45
N ASN A 204 15.28 -15.44 -27.85
CA ASN A 204 15.23 -16.29 -26.66
C ASN A 204 16.11 -15.82 -25.50
N MET A 205 16.99 -14.85 -25.74
CA MET A 205 18.01 -14.41 -24.80
C MET A 205 17.86 -12.93 -24.45
N MET A 206 18.10 -12.65 -23.18
CA MET A 206 18.15 -11.31 -22.62
C MET A 206 19.35 -11.15 -21.69
N GLU A 207 19.63 -9.93 -21.31
CA GLU A 207 20.70 -9.57 -20.40
C GLU A 207 20.14 -8.60 -19.36
N ILE A 208 20.67 -8.69 -18.14
CA ILE A 208 20.28 -7.80 -17.05
C ILE A 208 21.43 -6.84 -16.80
N ILE A 209 21.15 -5.58 -17.05
CA ILE A 209 22.08 -4.46 -16.85
C ILE A 209 21.70 -3.84 -15.51
N SER A 210 22.60 -3.84 -14.54
CA SER A 210 22.38 -3.16 -13.27
C SER A 210 23.04 -1.78 -13.27
N TYR A 211 22.45 -0.83 -12.53
CA TYR A 211 22.99 0.52 -12.33
C TYR A 211 23.87 0.63 -11.10
#